data_AF-A0A7X0A007-F1
#
_entry.id   AF-A0A7X0A007-F1
#
_cell.length_a   1.000
_cell.length_b   1.000
_cell.length_c   1.000
_cell.angle_alpha   90.00
_cell.angle_beta   90.00
_cell.angle_gamma   90.00
#
_symmetry.space_group_name_H-M   'P 1'
#
loop_
_entity.id
_entity.type
_entity.pdbx_description
1 polymer ?
#
loop_
_entity_poly.entity_id
_entity_poly.type
_entity_poly.pdbx_seq_one_letter_code
_entity_poly.pdbx_strand_id
1 'polypeptide(L)' 'MHIILFQLAALLAVVILPVFVVRILRAKTRRKPKSVVKYKIDTDTTYARYAINESGFLEEINEGKLSKYKH' A
#
# COMPACT_ATOMS: atom_id res chain seq x y z
N MET A 1 -43.33 4.04 -36.28
CA MET A 1 -42.26 5.02 -36.01
C MET A 1 -41.61 4.81 -34.63
N HIS A 2 -42.38 4.73 -33.54
CA HIS A 2 -41.84 4.56 -32.18
C HIS A 2 -41.05 3.25 -31.95
N ILE A 3 -41.47 2.14 -32.57
CA ILE A 3 -40.80 0.84 -32.43
C ILE A 3 -39.38 0.87 -33.02
N ILE A 4 -39.19 1.57 -34.15
CA ILE A 4 -37.88 1.73 -34.80
C ILE A 4 -36.95 2.56 -33.92
N LEU A 5 -37.47 3.63 -33.30
CA LEU A 5 -36.74 4.42 -32.31
C LEU A 5 -36.31 3.57 -31.09
N PHE A 6 -37.20 2.72 -30.59
CA PHE A 6 -36.90 1.80 -29.49
C PHE A 6 -35.82 0.78 -29.85
N GLN A 7 -35.84 0.24 -31.07
CA GLN A 7 -34.83 -0.68 -31.57
C GLN A 7 -33.46 -0.01 -31.71
N LEU A 8 -33.41 1.23 -32.23
CA LEU A 8 -32.17 2.01 -32.30
C LEU A 8 -31.60 2.32 -30.92
N ALA A 9 -32.46 2.71 -29.97
CA ALA A 9 -32.05 2.99 -28.60
C ALA A 9 -31.52 1.73 -27.89
N ALA A 10 -32.18 0.58 -28.09
CA ALA A 10 -31.75 -0.69 -27.54
C ALA A 10 -30.38 -1.13 -28.10
N LEU A 11 -30.16 -0.96 -29.41
CA LEU A 11 -28.89 -1.28 -30.06
C LEU A 11 -27.74 -0.42 -29.51
N LEU A 12 -27.97 0.87 -29.33
CA LEU A 12 -27.01 1.79 -28.71
C LEU A 12 -26.71 1.44 -27.26
N ALA A 13 -27.76 1.09 -26.50
CA ALA A 13 -27.61 0.70 -25.09
C ALA A 13 -26.71 -0.53 -24.94
N VAL A 14 -26.86 -1.55 -25.79
CA VAL A 14 -26.04 -2.77 -25.76
C VAL A 14 -24.54 -2.48 -25.94
N VAL A 15 -24.19 -1.46 -26.72
CA VAL A 15 -22.79 -1.06 -26.93
C VAL A 15 -22.26 -0.20 -25.77
N ILE A 16 -23.08 0.71 -25.25
CA ILE A 16 -22.65 1.69 -24.23
C ILE A 16 -22.59 1.08 -22.83
N LEU A 17 -23.51 0.18 -22.50
CA LEU A 17 -23.62 -0.45 -21.18
C LEU A 17 -22.34 -1.17 -20.73
N PRO A 18 -21.70 -2.07 -21.52
CA PRO A 18 -20.51 -2.78 -21.09
C PRO A 18 -19.32 -1.84 -20.87
N VAL A 19 -19.17 -0.81 -21.71
CA VAL A 19 -18.10 0.18 -21.57
C VAL A 19 -18.29 1.01 -20.30
N PHE A 20 -19.52 1.40 -19.99
CA PHE A 20 -19.87 2.15 -18.79
C PHE A 20 -19.65 1.32 -17.51
N VAL A 21 -20.09 0.06 -17.51
CA VAL A 21 -19.90 -0.87 -16.38
C VAL A 21 -18.43 -1.12 -16.11
N VAL A 22 -17.62 -1.39 -17.15
CA VAL A 22 -16.17 -1.58 -17.00
C VAL A 22 -15.49 -0.32 -16.46
N ARG A 23 -15.87 0.87 -16.92
CA ARG A 23 -15.32 2.13 -16.40
C ARG A 23 -15.68 2.37 -14.94
N ILE A 24 -16.92 2.13 -14.54
CA ILE A 24 -17.36 2.28 -13.14
C ILE A 24 -16.63 1.28 -12.23
N LEU A 25 -16.56 0.01 -12.63
CA LEU A 25 -15.85 -1.03 -11.88
C LEU A 25 -14.37 -0.66 -11.73
N ARG A 26 -13.72 -0.22 -12.81
CA ARG A 26 -12.31 0.19 -12.78
C ARG A 26 -12.09 1.44 -11.93
N ALA A 27 -13.03 2.38 -11.89
CA ALA A 27 -12.98 3.55 -11.04
C ALA A 27 -13.12 3.18 -9.55
N LYS A 28 -14.02 2.25 -9.21
CA LYS A 28 -14.20 1.73 -7.84
C LYS A 28 -12.97 0.98 -7.33
N THR A 29 -12.25 0.28 -8.20
CA THR A 29 -11.05 -0.50 -7.85
C THR A 29 -9.79 0.36 -7.72
N ARG A 30 -9.77 1.59 -8.25
CA ARG A 30 -8.71 2.57 -7.95
C ARG A 30 -8.90 3.18 -6.55
N ARG A 31 -9.00 2.33 -5.52
CA ARG A 31 -8.68 2.75 -4.16
C ARG A 31 -7.21 3.16 -4.20
N LYS A 32 -6.97 4.44 -3.89
CA LYS A 32 -5.63 5.05 -3.85
C LYS A 32 -4.66 4.07 -3.17
N PRO A 33 -3.42 3.88 -3.69
CA PRO A 33 -2.43 3.11 -2.96
C PRO A 33 -2.37 3.72 -1.55
N LYS A 34 -2.61 2.89 -0.52
CA LYS A 34 -2.41 3.31 0.87
C LYS A 34 -1.05 3.98 0.88
N SER A 35 -1.02 5.27 1.22
CA SER A 35 0.22 5.98 1.48
C SER A 35 1.05 5.06 2.38
N VAL A 36 2.14 4.52 1.83
CA VAL A 36 3.08 3.74 2.63
C VAL A 36 3.62 4.76 3.61
N VAL A 37 3.11 4.72 4.84
CA VAL A 37 3.58 5.59 5.92
C VAL A 37 5.07 5.35 5.98
N LYS A 38 5.84 6.36 5.55
CA LYS A 38 7.30 6.29 5.58
C LYS A 38 7.68 6.41 7.04
N TYR A 39 7.77 5.28 7.73
CA TYR A 39 8.25 5.23 9.10
C TYR A 39 9.64 5.88 9.12
N LYS A 40 9.77 6.96 9.88
CA LYS A 40 11.07 7.59 10.10
C LYS A 40 11.82 6.67 11.07
N ILE A 41 12.78 5.93 10.55
CA ILE A 41 13.69 5.14 11.39
C ILE A 41 14.53 6.16 12.15
N ASP A 42 14.34 6.20 13.46
CA ASP A 42 15.24 6.94 14.34
C ASP A 42 16.49 6.10 14.54
N THR A 43 17.63 6.64 14.13
CA THR A 43 18.93 5.98 14.27
C THR A 43 19.66 6.42 15.52
N ASP A 44 19.10 7.34 16.31
CA ASP A 44 19.69 7.74 17.58
C ASP A 44 19.44 6.67 18.65
N THR A 45 20.49 5.91 18.96
CA THR A 45 20.47 4.87 19.99
C THR A 45 21.15 5.33 21.28
N THR A 46 21.42 6.62 21.48
CA THR A 46 22.15 7.16 22.64
C THR A 46 21.50 6.76 23.97
N TYR A 47 20.18 6.63 23.99
CA TYR A 47 19.40 6.25 25.18
C TYR A 47 18.92 4.79 25.16
N ALA A 48 19.33 3.99 24.18
CA ALA A 48 18.93 2.61 24.07
C ALA A 48 19.62 1.76 25.15
N ARG A 49 18.85 1.02 25.94
CA ARG A 49 19.37 0.09 26.96
C ARG A 49 19.43 -1.35 26.47
N TYR A 50 18.64 -1.69 25.45
CA TYR A 50 18.50 -3.05 24.95
C TYR A 50 18.56 -3.08 23.43
N ALA A 51 19.09 -4.16 22.88
CA ALA A 51 19.13 -4.45 21.45
C ALA A 51 18.74 -5.90 21.18
N ILE A 52 18.32 -6.21 19.96
CA ILE A 52 18.06 -7.58 19.53
C ILE A 52 19.38 -8.16 19.01
N ASN A 53 19.80 -9.30 19.55
CA ASN A 53 21.03 -9.99 19.13
C ASN A 53 20.80 -10.87 17.88
N GLU A 54 21.86 -11.49 17.37
CA GLU A 54 21.82 -12.31 16.14
C GLU A 54 20.87 -13.51 16.25
N SER A 55 20.66 -14.02 17.46
CA SER A 55 19.69 -15.09 17.75
C SER A 55 18.24 -14.60 17.90
N GLY A 56 17.99 -13.30 17.78
CA GLY A 56 16.65 -12.72 17.86
C GLY A 56 16.14 -12.43 19.28
N PHE A 57 17.02 -12.44 20.29
CA PHE A 57 16.66 -12.17 21.68
C PHE A 57 17.03 -10.75 22.10
N LEU A 58 16.24 -10.17 23.01
CA LEU A 58 16.55 -8.89 23.65
C LEU A 58 17.71 -9.08 24.63
N GLU A 59 18.79 -8.33 24.42
CA GLU A 59 20.00 -8.31 25.24
C GLU A 59 20.33 -6.86 25.65
N GLU A 60 20.86 -6.67 26.85
CA GLU A 60 21.29 -5.36 27.33
C GLU A 60 22.55 -4.89 26.57
N ILE A 61 22.56 -3.62 26.14
CA ILE A 61 23.70 -3.05 25.42
C ILE A 61 24.83 -2.82 26.42
N ASN A 62 25.79 -3.76 26.46
CA ASN A 62 26.97 -3.62 27.30
C ASN A 62 28.08 -2.86 26.56
N GLU A 63 28.28 -1.59 26.92
CA GLU A 63 29.30 -0.70 26.33
C GLU A 63 30.73 -1.29 26.40
N GLY A 64 31.01 -2.15 27.38
CA GLY A 64 32.30 -2.83 27.52
C GLY A 64 32.64 -3.78 26.37
N LYS A 65 31.62 -4.34 25.68
CA LYS A 65 31.80 -5.20 24.49
C LYS A 65 31.98 -4.38 23.20
N LEU A 66 31.44 -3.16 23.13
CA LEU A 66 31.49 -2.30 21.94
C LEU A 66 32.88 -1.67 21.71
N SER A 67 33.66 -1.46 22.76
CA SER A 67 35.03 -0.92 22.66
C SER A 67 35.95 -1.78 21.78
N LYS A 68 35.66 -3.08 21.63
CA LYS A 68 36.44 -4.01 20.82
C LYS A 68 36.26 -3.83 19.31
N TYR A 69 35.20 -3.13 18.89
CA TYR A 69 34.85 -2.91 17.48
C TYR A 69 35.00 -1.45 17.03
N LYS A 70 35.46 -0.58 17.93
CA LYS A 70 35.74 0.83 17.63
C LYS A 70 37.23 0.95 17.24
N HIS A 71 37.57 0.47 16.04
CA HIS A 71 38.91 0.59 15.47
C HIS A 71 38.89 1.46 14.20
#